data_AF-A0A974DP65-F1
#
_entry.id   AF-A0A974DP65-F1
#
_cell.length_a   1.000
_cell.length_b   1.000
_cell.length_c   1.000
_cell.angle_alpha   90.00
_cell.angle_beta   90.00
_cell.angle_gamma   90.00
#
_symmetry.space_group_name_H-M   'P 1'
#
loop_
_entity.id
_entity.type
_entity.pdbx_description
1 polymer ?
#
loop_
_entity_poly.entity_id
_entity_poly.type
_entity_poly.pdbx_seq_one_letter_code
_entity_poly.pdbx_strand_id
1 'polypeptide(L)'
;MDNLFFIWHGTPGELALFVEELNALPTSVKLTVHHDHEIINYLDITVYKDRAYKKFQTKIYQKETDRNTILQYNSSHPKYLERGYPSSVTKQAKQWALSLDRNTVLREKQDTVSAKGTLLSSLNGVQSIVPFSECRVAGVQQYCFQRSACICPL
;
A
#
# COMPACT_ATOMS: atom_id res chain seq x y z
N MET A 1 2.39 17.29 -28.27
CA MET A 1 1.87 17.79 -26.98
C MET A 1 0.46 18.20 -27.31
N ASP A 2 -0.51 17.37 -26.95
CA ASP A 2 -1.82 17.36 -27.63
C ASP A 2 -2.96 17.77 -26.67
N ASN A 3 -2.66 17.89 -25.37
CA ASN A 3 -3.57 18.33 -24.33
C ASN A 3 -3.19 19.77 -23.93
N LEU A 4 -4.18 20.67 -23.93
CA LEU A 4 -4.02 22.06 -23.53
C LEU A 4 -5.08 22.42 -22.49
N PHE A 5 -4.67 23.18 -21.49
CA PHE A 5 -5.55 23.78 -20.50
C PHE A 5 -5.35 25.29 -20.52
N PHE A 6 -6.45 26.05 -20.61
CA PHE A 6 -6.42 27.51 -20.58
C PHE A 6 -7.69 28.06 -19.92
N ILE A 7 -7.62 29.32 -19.48
CA ILE A 7 -8.75 30.04 -18.88
C ILE A 7 -9.37 30.92 -19.96
N TRP A 8 -10.68 30.78 -20.15
CA TRP A 8 -11.44 31.61 -21.07
C TRP A 8 -12.23 32.67 -20.30
N HIS A 9 -12.10 33.94 -20.72
CA HIS A 9 -12.80 35.06 -20.09
C HIS A 9 -14.13 35.42 -20.77
N GLY A 10 -14.35 34.91 -21.99
CA GLY A 10 -15.56 35.19 -22.77
C GLY A 10 -16.74 34.28 -22.40
N THR A 11 -17.81 34.40 -23.18
CA THR A 11 -19.00 33.55 -23.02
C THR A 11 -18.75 32.13 -23.59
N PRO A 12 -19.50 31.12 -23.15
CA PRO A 12 -19.43 29.77 -23.74
C PRO A 12 -19.76 29.76 -25.24
N GLY A 13 -20.61 30.68 -25.71
CA GLY A 13 -20.94 30.82 -27.13
C GLY A 13 -19.76 31.31 -27.97
N GLU A 14 -19.02 32.29 -27.47
CA GLU A 14 -17.77 32.77 -28.11
C GLU A 14 -16.71 31.67 -28.16
N LEU A 15 -16.61 30.85 -27.10
CA LEU A 15 -15.71 29.70 -27.08
C LEU A 15 -16.09 28.66 -28.14
N ALA A 16 -17.39 28.39 -28.32
CA ALA A 16 -17.87 27.46 -29.33
C ALA A 16 -17.55 27.95 -30.76
N LEU A 17 -17.79 29.24 -31.03
CA LEU A 17 -17.44 29.86 -32.32
C LEU A 17 -15.94 29.81 -32.58
N PHE A 18 -15.11 30.13 -31.58
CA PHE A 18 -13.66 30.06 -31.70
C PHE A 18 -13.18 28.64 -32.08
N VAL A 19 -13.77 27.61 -31.47
CA VAL A 19 -13.43 26.20 -31.78
C VAL A 19 -13.91 25.80 -33.16
N GLU A 20 -15.07 26.29 -33.59
CA GLU A 20 -15.62 26.06 -34.93
C GLU A 20 -14.72 26.69 -36.01
N GLU A 21 -14.30 27.94 -35.82
CA GLU A 21 -13.40 28.64 -36.73
C GLU A 21 -12.05 27.94 -36.86
N LEU A 22 -11.47 27.47 -35.75
CA LEU A 22 -10.22 26.71 -35.78
C LEU A 22 -10.37 25.37 -36.48
N ASN A 23 -11.50 24.69 -36.30
CA ASN A 23 -11.80 23.42 -36.96
C ASN A 23 -12.17 23.56 -38.44
N ALA A 24 -12.57 24.76 -38.88
CA ALA A 24 -12.87 25.06 -40.28
C ALA A 24 -11.60 25.22 -41.13
N LEU A 25 -10.45 25.48 -40.52
CA LEU A 25 -9.18 25.57 -41.22
C LEU A 25 -8.81 24.20 -41.84
N PRO A 26 -8.20 24.16 -43.04
CA PRO A 26 -7.81 22.93 -43.72
C PRO A 26 -6.55 22.32 -43.07
N THR A 27 -6.64 22.01 -41.78
CA THR A 27 -5.59 21.40 -40.98
C THR A 27 -5.97 19.94 -40.70
N SER A 28 -4.98 19.06 -40.58
CA SER A 28 -5.21 17.66 -40.21
C SER A 28 -5.62 17.47 -38.74
N VAL A 29 -5.54 18.52 -37.92
CA VAL A 29 -5.80 18.49 -36.48
C VAL A 29 -7.17 19.10 -36.23
N LYS A 30 -8.05 18.35 -35.56
CA LYS A 30 -9.35 18.84 -35.07
C LYS A 30 -9.30 18.99 -33.56
N LEU A 31 -9.75 20.13 -33.06
CA LEU A 31 -9.82 20.46 -31.65
C LEU A 31 -11.14 19.98 -31.06
N THR A 32 -11.05 19.30 -29.91
CA THR A 32 -12.19 18.97 -29.06
C THR A 32 -12.02 19.73 -27.76
N VAL A 33 -13.03 20.50 -27.36
CA VAL A 33 -12.98 21.34 -26.15
C VAL A 33 -14.02 20.87 -25.15
N HIS A 34 -13.57 20.64 -23.92
CA HIS A 34 -14.41 20.43 -22.76
C HIS A 34 -14.30 21.65 -21.86
N HIS A 35 -15.44 22.25 -21.49
CA HIS A 35 -15.48 23.44 -20.64
C HIS A 35 -16.49 23.23 -19.52
N ASP A 36 -16.16 23.77 -18.34
CA ASP A 36 -17.00 23.79 -17.15
C ASP A 36 -16.64 25.05 -16.34
N HIS A 37 -17.62 25.63 -15.64
CA HIS A 37 -17.45 26.84 -14.85
C HIS A 37 -17.03 26.59 -13.40
N GLU A 38 -17.30 25.40 -12.87
CA GLU A 38 -17.07 25.06 -11.47
C GLU A 38 -15.93 24.06 -11.30
N ILE A 39 -15.89 23.02 -12.13
CA ILE A 39 -14.99 21.89 -11.96
C ILE A 39 -14.56 21.30 -13.30
N ILE A 40 -13.26 21.15 -13.51
CA ILE A 40 -12.73 20.54 -14.72
C ILE A 40 -11.62 19.55 -14.38
N ASN A 41 -11.72 18.37 -14.96
CA ASN A 41 -10.72 17.32 -14.83
C ASN A 41 -9.73 17.44 -15.99
N TYR A 42 -8.46 17.59 -15.67
CA TYR A 42 -7.38 17.66 -16.64
C TYR A 42 -6.23 16.76 -16.20
N LEU A 43 -6.01 15.68 -16.95
CA LEU A 43 -5.04 14.63 -16.62
C LEU A 43 -5.27 14.10 -15.20
N ASP A 44 -4.24 14.16 -14.35
CA ASP A 44 -4.26 13.67 -12.97
C ASP A 44 -4.78 14.70 -11.97
N ILE A 45 -5.32 15.82 -12.43
CA ILE A 45 -5.73 16.95 -11.58
C ILE A 45 -7.17 17.35 -11.87
N THR A 46 -7.95 17.54 -10.81
CA THR A 46 -9.22 18.25 -10.86
C THR A 46 -9.01 19.67 -10.39
N VAL A 47 -9.26 20.63 -11.27
CA VAL A 47 -9.28 22.06 -10.95
C VAL A 47 -10.71 22.45 -10.60
N TYR A 48 -10.90 23.10 -9.47
CA TYR A 48 -12.22 23.58 -9.05
C TYR A 48 -12.16 24.98 -8.46
N LYS A 49 -13.28 25.71 -8.57
CA LYS A 49 -13.40 27.06 -8.06
C LYS A 49 -13.85 27.06 -6.60
N ASP A 50 -13.02 27.60 -5.71
CA ASP A 50 -13.37 27.73 -4.31
C ASP A 50 -14.27 28.95 -4.08
N ARG A 51 -15.49 28.71 -3.61
CA ARG A 51 -16.46 29.78 -3.33
C ARG A 51 -16.04 30.67 -2.14
N ALA A 52 -15.30 30.13 -1.18
CA ALA A 52 -14.91 30.85 0.04
C ALA A 52 -13.75 31.82 -0.23
N TYR A 53 -12.70 31.33 -0.91
CA TYR A 53 -11.47 32.09 -1.09
C TYR A 53 -11.33 32.75 -2.46
N LYS A 54 -12.32 32.59 -3.36
CA LYS A 54 -12.31 33.10 -4.75
C LYS A 54 -11.02 32.75 -5.51
N LYS A 55 -10.44 31.59 -5.20
CA LYS A 55 -9.21 31.07 -5.82
C LYS A 55 -9.49 29.72 -6.48
N PHE A 56 -8.67 29.37 -7.47
CA PHE A 56 -8.66 28.02 -7.99
C PHE A 56 -7.93 27.11 -7.02
N GLN A 57 -8.53 25.97 -6.73
CA GLN A 57 -7.93 24.90 -5.96
C GLN A 57 -7.76 23.69 -6.86
N THR A 58 -6.80 22.85 -6.52
CA THR A 58 -6.50 21.63 -7.26
C THR A 58 -6.53 20.45 -6.32
N LYS A 59 -7.04 19.33 -6.81
CA LYS A 59 -6.95 18.03 -6.14
C LYS A 59 -6.53 16.97 -7.15
N ILE A 60 -6.01 15.85 -6.66
CA ILE A 60 -5.70 14.70 -7.51
C ILE A 60 -7.01 14.12 -8.03
N TYR A 61 -7.10 13.95 -9.36
CA TYR A 61 -8.24 13.30 -9.98
C TYR A 61 -8.15 11.79 -9.77
N GLN A 62 -9.22 11.20 -9.21
CA GLN A 62 -9.40 9.76 -9.14
C GLN A 62 -10.59 9.39 -10.00
N LYS A 63 -10.38 8.45 -10.92
CA LYS A 63 -11.46 7.92 -11.76
C LYS A 63 -12.46 7.21 -10.86
N GLU A 64 -13.75 7.31 -11.14
CA GLU A 64 -14.78 6.64 -10.32
C GLU A 64 -14.61 5.11 -10.26
N THR A 65 -13.98 4.54 -11.29
CA THR A 65 -13.64 3.11 -11.34
C THR A 65 -12.39 2.77 -10.56
N ASP A 66 -11.56 3.76 -10.22
CA ASP A 66 -10.36 3.61 -9.40
C ASP A 66 -10.79 3.52 -7.93
N ARG A 67 -11.42 2.39 -7.61
CA ARG A 67 -11.60 2.01 -6.21
C ARG A 67 -10.22 1.64 -5.71
N ASN A 68 -9.86 2.18 -4.55
CA ASN A 68 -8.72 1.72 -3.78
C ASN A 68 -9.00 0.24 -3.41
N THR A 69 -8.70 -0.68 -4.31
CA THR A 69 -8.96 -2.11 -4.17
C THR A 69 -7.93 -2.68 -3.22
N ILE A 70 -8.02 -2.27 -1.97
CA ILE A 70 -7.48 -3.03 -0.87
C ILE A 70 -8.13 -4.41 -1.00
N LEU A 71 -7.29 -5.40 -1.23
CA LEU A 71 -7.72 -6.77 -1.41
C LEU A 71 -8.53 -7.19 -0.18
N GLN A 72 -9.77 -7.65 -0.39
CA GLN A 72 -10.56 -8.11 0.75
C GLN A 72 -9.88 -9.34 1.36
N TYR A 73 -9.73 -9.38 2.69
CA TYR A 73 -9.06 -10.47 3.40
C TYR A 73 -9.78 -11.83 3.23
N ASN A 74 -11.06 -11.82 2.88
CA ASN A 74 -11.86 -13.03 2.62
C ASN A 74 -11.91 -13.42 1.14
N SER A 75 -11.16 -12.71 0.28
CA SER A 75 -11.06 -13.07 -1.13
C SER A 75 -10.32 -14.40 -1.30
N SER A 76 -10.53 -15.12 -2.41
CA SER A 76 -9.77 -16.34 -2.70
C SER A 76 -8.36 -16.06 -3.22
N HIS A 77 -7.80 -14.91 -2.88
CA HIS A 77 -6.46 -14.53 -3.30
C HIS A 77 -5.41 -15.18 -2.38
N PRO A 78 -4.18 -15.39 -2.87
CA PRO A 78 -3.12 -15.90 -2.02
C PRO A 78 -2.85 -14.97 -0.83
N LYS A 79 -2.72 -15.51 0.37
CA LYS A 79 -2.53 -14.77 1.64
C LYS A 79 -1.39 -13.74 1.62
N TYR A 80 -0.40 -13.90 0.75
CA TYR A 80 0.68 -12.92 0.62
C TYR A 80 0.24 -11.64 -0.11
N LEU A 81 -0.70 -11.73 -1.05
CA LEU A 81 -1.30 -10.55 -1.70
C LEU A 81 -2.23 -9.81 -0.74
N GLU A 82 -2.99 -10.53 0.08
CA GLU A 82 -3.84 -9.94 1.13
C GLU A 82 -3.04 -9.13 2.17
N ARG A 83 -1.81 -9.58 2.45
CA ARG A 83 -0.87 -8.87 3.34
C ARG A 83 -0.17 -7.67 2.67
N GLY A 84 -0.47 -7.40 1.40
CA GLY A 84 0.07 -6.27 0.66
C GLY A 84 1.51 -6.44 0.18
N TYR A 85 2.05 -7.68 0.12
CA TYR A 85 3.39 -7.88 -0.41
C TYR A 85 3.42 -7.61 -1.92
N PRO A 86 4.36 -6.80 -2.42
CA PRO A 86 4.56 -6.63 -3.85
C PRO A 86 4.85 -7.97 -4.52
N SER A 87 4.24 -8.20 -5.69
CA SER A 87 4.36 -9.46 -6.44
C SER A 87 5.81 -9.83 -6.78
N SER A 88 6.66 -8.82 -7.00
CA SER A 88 8.10 -8.97 -7.23
C SER A 88 8.82 -9.62 -6.06
N VAL A 89 8.57 -9.15 -4.83
CA VAL A 89 9.18 -9.66 -3.60
C VAL A 89 8.76 -11.10 -3.35
N THR A 90 7.49 -11.43 -3.53
CA THR A 90 7.03 -12.81 -3.37
C THR A 90 7.63 -13.75 -4.41
N LYS A 91 7.74 -13.29 -5.67
CA LYS A 91 8.36 -14.08 -6.75
C LYS A 91 9.83 -14.35 -6.48
N GLN A 92 10.56 -13.34 -6.01
CA GLN A 92 11.97 -13.46 -5.63
C GLN A 92 12.15 -14.43 -4.45
N ALA A 93 11.35 -14.29 -3.39
CA ALA A 93 11.40 -15.20 -2.24
C ALA A 93 11.09 -16.65 -2.63
N LYS A 94 10.13 -16.86 -3.54
CA LYS A 94 9.82 -18.19 -4.10
C LYS A 94 10.99 -18.76 -4.89
N GLN A 95 11.62 -17.97 -5.76
CA GLN A 95 12.78 -18.41 -6.54
C GLN A 95 13.95 -18.77 -5.63
N TRP A 96 14.23 -17.95 -4.62
CA TRP A 96 15.26 -18.24 -3.64
C TRP A 96 14.97 -19.54 -2.87
N ALA A 97 13.73 -19.73 -2.39
CA ALA A 97 13.34 -20.96 -1.71
C ALA A 97 13.51 -22.21 -2.59
N LEU A 98 13.24 -22.10 -3.90
CA LEU A 98 13.41 -23.19 -4.86
C LEU A 98 14.88 -23.46 -5.23
N SER A 99 15.77 -22.49 -5.04
CA SER A 99 17.22 -22.67 -5.26
C SER A 99 17.93 -23.40 -4.12
N LEU A 100 17.27 -23.57 -2.97
CA LEU A 100 17.85 -24.26 -1.81
C LEU A 100 17.65 -25.77 -1.94
N ASP A 101 18.72 -26.54 -1.70
CA ASP A 101 18.58 -27.98 -1.53
C ASP A 101 17.89 -28.31 -0.20
N ARG A 102 16.94 -29.23 -0.24
CA ARG A 102 16.14 -29.57 0.95
C ARG A 102 17.02 -30.18 2.04
N ASN A 103 17.96 -31.05 1.66
CA ASN A 103 18.72 -31.84 2.61
C ASN A 103 19.76 -30.99 3.34
N THR A 104 20.35 -29.99 2.69
CA THR A 104 21.28 -29.05 3.33
C THR A 104 20.57 -28.22 4.40
N VAL A 105 19.41 -27.64 4.10
CA VAL A 105 18.64 -26.82 5.05
C VAL A 105 18.15 -27.61 6.27
N LEU A 106 17.75 -28.89 6.07
CA LEU A 106 17.30 -29.74 7.17
C LEU A 106 18.45 -30.09 8.13
N ARG A 107 19.66 -30.33 7.60
CA ARG A 107 20.85 -30.61 8.41
C ARG A 107 21.23 -29.41 9.27
N GLU A 108 21.29 -28.22 8.68
CA GLU A 108 21.56 -26.98 9.42
C GLU A 108 20.56 -26.73 10.56
N LYS A 109 19.27 -27.03 10.34
CA LYS A 109 18.25 -26.94 11.40
C LYS A 109 18.46 -27.97 12.50
N GLN A 110 18.86 -29.18 12.16
CA GLN A 110 19.09 -30.23 13.14
C GLN A 110 20.35 -29.94 13.98
N ASP A 111 21.40 -29.42 13.37
CA ASP A 111 22.64 -29.01 14.04
C ASP A 111 22.39 -27.81 14.97
N THR A 112 21.57 -26.85 14.55
CA THR A 112 21.19 -25.70 15.41
C THR A 112 20.25 -26.10 16.56
N VAL A 113 19.39 -27.10 16.38
CA VAL A 113 18.59 -27.68 17.48
C VAL A 113 19.48 -28.46 18.44
N SER A 114 20.44 -29.24 17.94
CA SER A 114 21.42 -29.95 18.77
C SER A 114 22.27 -28.97 19.58
N ALA A 115 22.78 -27.91 18.96
CA ALA A 115 23.58 -26.88 19.64
C ALA A 115 22.78 -26.16 20.75
N LYS A 116 21.47 -25.91 20.54
CA LYS A 116 20.59 -25.33 21.57
C LYS A 116 20.25 -26.33 22.68
N GLY A 117 20.06 -27.61 22.35
CA GLY A 117 19.85 -28.68 23.32
C GLY A 117 21.06 -28.87 24.25
N THR A 118 22.27 -28.80 23.69
CA THR A 118 23.51 -28.90 24.46
C THR A 118 23.70 -27.71 25.41
N LEU A 119 23.39 -26.48 24.97
CA LEU A 119 23.41 -25.29 25.84
C LEU A 119 22.40 -25.37 26.99
N LEU A 120 21.21 -25.95 26.75
CA LEU A 120 20.22 -26.17 27.80
C LEU A 120 20.66 -27.24 28.81
N SER A 121 21.33 -28.30 28.36
CA SER A 121 21.84 -29.34 29.29
C SER A 121 22.94 -28.85 30.22
N SER A 122 23.75 -27.87 29.79
CA SER A 122 24.80 -27.25 30.60
C SER A 122 24.26 -26.31 31.68
N LEU A 123 22.97 -25.94 31.61
CA LEU A 123 22.30 -25.03 32.55
C LEU A 123 21.34 -25.76 33.51
N ASN A 124 21.32 -27.10 33.49
CA ASN A 124 20.43 -27.91 34.31
C ASN A 124 20.93 -28.03 35.76
N GLY A 125 20.91 -26.89 36.47
CA GLY A 125 20.81 -26.80 37.92
C GLY A 125 19.50 -26.18 38.39
N VAL A 126 18.50 -25.97 37.51
CA VAL A 126 17.18 -25.41 37.88
C VAL A 126 16.06 -26.12 37.12
N GLN A 127 15.05 -26.58 37.87
CA GLN A 127 13.89 -27.31 37.39
C GLN A 127 12.96 -26.48 36.49
N SER A 128 12.48 -27.15 35.44
CA SER A 128 11.26 -26.90 34.65
C SER A 128 11.05 -25.50 34.04
N ILE A 129 11.29 -25.41 32.72
CA ILE A 129 10.70 -24.38 31.86
C ILE A 129 9.30 -24.87 31.46
N VAL A 130 8.27 -24.41 32.16
CA VAL A 130 6.88 -24.51 31.68
C VAL A 130 6.69 -23.50 30.53
N PRO A 131 6.11 -23.89 29.39
CA PRO A 131 5.74 -22.93 28.37
C PRO A 131 4.48 -22.22 28.86
N PHE A 132 4.58 -20.90 29.08
CA PHE A 132 3.46 -20.01 29.43
C PHE A 132 3.04 -20.06 30.91
N SER A 133 3.55 -19.13 31.72
CA SER A 133 3.00 -18.84 33.04
C SER A 133 2.27 -17.49 33.02
N GLU A 134 0.96 -17.48 33.27
CA GLU A 134 0.22 -16.26 33.61
C GLU A 134 0.72 -15.72 34.95
N CYS A 135 1.24 -14.49 34.98
CA CYS A 135 1.45 -13.75 36.21
C CYS A 135 0.22 -12.86 36.46
N ARG A 136 -0.48 -13.07 37.57
CA ARG A 136 -1.62 -12.25 38.00
C ARG A 136 -1.18 -11.39 39.19
N VAL A 137 -0.96 -10.09 38.97
CA VAL A 137 -0.71 -9.13 40.06
C VAL A 137 -1.83 -8.08 40.01
N ALA A 138 -2.55 -7.94 41.14
CA ALA A 138 -3.54 -6.89 41.38
C ALA A 138 -4.60 -6.65 40.26
N GLY A 139 -5.08 -7.71 39.61
CA GLY A 139 -6.25 -7.63 38.71
C GLY A 139 -5.99 -7.06 37.31
N VAL A 140 -4.73 -6.86 36.89
CA VAL A 140 -4.40 -6.48 35.51
C VAL A 140 -3.67 -7.63 34.82
N GLN A 141 -4.20 -8.08 33.68
CA GLN A 141 -3.64 -9.18 32.90
C GLN A 141 -2.55 -8.63 31.96
N GLN A 142 -1.32 -9.11 32.09
CA GLN A 142 -0.19 -8.68 31.27
C GLN A 142 0.49 -9.89 30.63
N TYR A 143 0.74 -9.82 29.32
CA TYR A 143 1.38 -10.89 28.54
C TYR A 143 2.85 -10.54 28.27
N CYS A 144 3.79 -11.33 28.81
CA CYS A 144 5.23 -11.18 28.53
C CYS A 144 5.59 -11.87 27.19
N PHE A 145 6.13 -11.12 26.22
CA PHE A 145 6.63 -11.65 24.95
C PHE A 145 8.13 -11.96 25.02
N GLN A 146 8.53 -13.05 24.38
CA GLN A 146 9.69 -13.88 24.69
C GLN A 146 11.10 -13.32 24.38
N ARG A 147 11.36 -12.02 24.54
CA ARG A 147 12.71 -11.45 24.33
C ARG A 147 13.23 -10.45 25.37
N SER A 148 12.51 -10.24 26.47
CA SER A 148 13.03 -9.47 27.61
C SER A 148 12.68 -10.20 28.90
N ALA A 149 13.66 -10.40 29.78
CA ALA A 149 13.46 -11.05 31.07
C ALA A 149 12.43 -10.24 31.90
N CYS A 150 11.34 -10.88 32.31
CA CYS A 150 10.37 -10.27 33.22
C CYS A 150 10.89 -10.46 34.66
N ILE A 151 11.32 -9.36 35.29
CA ILE A 151 11.64 -9.34 36.73
C ILE A 151 10.35 -8.97 37.45
N CYS A 152 9.73 -9.94 38.14
CA CYS A 152 8.62 -9.68 39.05
C CYS A 152 9.18 -9.41 40.45
N PRO A 153 9.02 -8.20 41.01
CA PRO A 153 9.32 -7.97 42.42
C PRO A 153 8.27 -8.68 43.29
N LEU A 154 8.74 -9.26 44.40
CA LEU A 154 7.93 -9.85 45.48
C LEU A 154 7.03 -8.80 46.13
#